data_AF-A0A925AFW7-F1
#
_entry.id   AF-A0A925AFW7-F1
#
_cell.length_a   1.000
_cell.length_b   1.000
_cell.length_c   1.000
_cell.angle_alpha   90.00
_cell.angle_beta   90.00
_cell.angle_gamma   90.00
#
_symmetry.space_group_name_H-M   'P 1'
#
loop_
_entity.id
_entity.type
_entity.pdbx_description
1 polymer ?
#
loop_
_entity_poly.entity_id
_entity_poly.type
_entity_poly.pdbx_seq_one_letter_code
_entity_poly.pdbx_strand_id
1 'polypeptide(L)'
;MLSFLIVGPHPDDQELGMGGTIARLASQGHRVCMLDMTTGEPTPFGDPVTRAAEAAAAARELSAPGNPVTRRMLGVPDQQPLPNRFVQHTVEARHLVAGVIRAVQADILFVPYFEDAHPDHLAVTRIVEDARFDAKLTKLRMPGDEGKPPLYPRRIIYYYATHLRIVPQPSFIFDTTGFEQQKRRAILAYHSQFVLNEKNKAFPDSLDAAGRYFGSRINTNAGEPFFVREPLGVNSFDSIF
;
A
#
# COMPACT_ATOMS: atom_id res chain seq x y z
N MET A 1 -6.98 -17.49 -6.53
CA MET A 1 -5.95 -16.80 -5.73
C MET A 1 -5.29 -15.73 -6.59
N LEU A 2 -5.21 -14.49 -6.11
CA LEU A 2 -4.54 -13.37 -6.81
C LEU A 2 -3.26 -12.97 -6.07
N SER A 3 -2.37 -12.27 -6.78
CA SER A 3 -1.19 -11.61 -6.21
C SER A 3 -1.37 -10.09 -6.18
N PHE A 4 -1.18 -9.49 -5.01
CA PHE A 4 -1.31 -8.05 -4.79
C PHE A 4 0.04 -7.44 -4.44
N LEU A 5 0.37 -6.33 -5.11
CA LEU A 5 1.50 -5.47 -4.72
C LEU A 5 0.95 -4.14 -4.22
N ILE A 6 1.28 -3.80 -2.98
CA ILE A 6 0.79 -2.61 -2.29
C ILE A 6 1.96 -1.68 -2.03
N VAL A 7 2.03 -0.60 -2.79
CA VAL A 7 3.17 0.30 -2.79
C VAL A 7 2.91 1.46 -1.83
N GLY A 8 3.80 1.64 -0.87
CA GLY A 8 3.84 2.76 0.07
C GLY A 8 5.04 3.65 -0.21
N PRO A 9 4.86 4.98 -0.28
CA PRO A 9 5.98 5.91 -0.28
C PRO A 9 6.89 5.71 0.94
N HIS A 10 6.27 5.58 2.12
CA HIS A 10 6.96 5.36 3.40
C HIS A 10 6.36 4.16 4.13
N PRO A 11 7.11 3.53 5.06
CA PRO A 11 6.60 2.42 5.84
C PRO A 11 5.56 2.90 6.88
N ASP A 12 4.28 2.91 6.53
CA ASP A 12 3.08 3.12 7.37
C ASP A 12 1.90 3.53 6.47
N ASP A 13 2.17 4.16 5.33
CA ASP A 13 1.17 4.65 4.37
C ASP A 13 0.16 3.56 3.95
N GLN A 14 0.64 2.34 3.67
CA GLN A 14 -0.23 1.22 3.29
C GLN A 14 -1.16 0.81 4.43
N GLU A 15 -0.66 0.78 5.66
CA GLU A 15 -1.42 0.43 6.86
C GLU A 15 -2.49 1.46 7.19
N LEU A 16 -2.13 2.75 7.12
CA LEU A 16 -3.05 3.86 7.35
C LEU A 16 -4.19 3.85 6.33
N GLY A 17 -3.83 3.72 5.05
CA GLY A 17 -4.78 3.79 3.96
C GLY A 17 -5.65 2.54 3.78
N MET A 18 -5.09 1.35 3.98
CA MET A 18 -5.76 0.10 3.62
C MET A 18 -5.42 -1.14 4.48
N GLY A 19 -4.95 -0.96 5.72
CA GLY A 19 -4.55 -2.09 6.58
C GLY A 19 -5.66 -3.13 6.81
N GLY A 20 -6.94 -2.71 6.88
CA GLY A 20 -8.05 -3.66 7.02
C GLY A 20 -8.22 -4.54 5.78
N THR A 21 -8.07 -3.94 4.60
CA THR A 21 -8.11 -4.63 3.32
C THR A 21 -6.92 -5.57 3.18
N ILE A 22 -5.71 -5.17 3.59
CA ILE A 22 -4.53 -6.04 3.58
C ILE A 22 -4.79 -7.32 4.37
N ALA A 23 -5.25 -7.17 5.61
CA ALA A 23 -5.53 -8.30 6.49
C ALA A 23 -6.66 -9.19 5.93
N ARG A 24 -7.72 -8.57 5.36
CA ARG A 24 -8.80 -9.32 4.71
C ARG A 24 -8.31 -10.09 3.48
N LEU A 25 -7.53 -9.49 2.60
CA LEU A 25 -6.95 -10.17 1.43
C LEU A 25 -6.07 -11.35 1.85
N ALA A 26 -5.25 -11.18 2.89
CA ALA A 26 -4.46 -12.26 3.46
C ALA A 26 -5.35 -13.38 4.02
N SER A 27 -6.42 -13.05 4.76
CA SER A 27 -7.37 -14.06 5.28
C SER A 27 -8.10 -14.85 4.19
N GLN A 28 -8.28 -14.24 3.00
CA GLN A 28 -8.88 -14.87 1.82
C GLN A 28 -7.90 -15.75 1.03
N GLY A 29 -6.68 -15.95 1.54
CA GLY A 29 -5.65 -16.78 0.91
C GLY A 29 -4.99 -16.13 -0.31
N HIS A 30 -5.10 -14.81 -0.48
CA HIS A 30 -4.39 -14.10 -1.54
C HIS A 30 -2.93 -13.84 -1.17
N ARG A 31 -2.04 -13.78 -2.17
CA ARG A 31 -0.65 -13.41 -1.94
C ARG A 31 -0.57 -11.90 -1.85
N VAL A 32 -0.06 -11.38 -0.74
CA VAL A 32 0.05 -9.94 -0.51
C VAL A 32 1.51 -9.57 -0.27
N CYS A 33 2.00 -8.62 -1.06
CA CYS A 33 3.33 -8.04 -0.93
C CYS A 33 3.22 -6.53 -0.74
N MET A 34 3.80 -6.03 0.33
CA MET A 34 3.97 -4.60 0.59
C MET A 34 5.34 -4.17 0.07
N LEU A 35 5.39 -3.06 -0.66
CA LEU A 35 6.62 -2.47 -1.18
C LEU A 35 6.78 -1.06 -0.62
N ASP A 36 7.83 -0.84 0.16
CA ASP A 36 8.19 0.50 0.61
C ASP A 36 9.18 1.11 -0.39
N MET A 37 8.89 2.31 -0.86
CA MET A 37 9.72 3.01 -1.84
C MET A 37 10.93 3.68 -1.19
N THR A 38 10.78 4.07 0.08
CA THR A 38 11.79 4.73 0.91
C THR A 38 11.80 4.09 2.31
N THR A 39 12.81 4.40 3.11
CA THR A 39 12.87 3.97 4.53
C THR A 39 11.95 4.79 5.44
N GLY A 40 11.34 5.88 4.96
CA GLY A 40 10.60 6.85 5.77
C GLY A 40 11.48 7.75 6.64
N GLU A 41 12.79 7.52 6.72
CA GLU A 41 13.72 8.30 7.55
C GLU A 41 14.33 9.49 6.78
N PRO A 42 14.61 10.63 7.44
CA PRO A 42 14.58 10.83 8.89
C PRO A 42 13.18 11.13 9.45
N THR A 43 12.88 10.64 10.66
CA THR A 43 11.70 11.03 11.45
C THR A 43 12.08 11.55 12.85
N PRO A 44 11.21 12.27 13.58
CA PRO A 44 11.58 12.87 14.88
C PRO A 44 11.92 11.88 16.00
N PHE A 45 11.36 10.67 15.97
CA PHE A 45 11.50 9.66 17.03
C PHE A 45 11.90 8.28 16.51
N GLY A 46 12.25 8.19 15.23
CA GLY A 46 12.67 6.95 14.57
C GLY A 46 14.12 7.05 14.11
N ASP A 47 14.60 5.89 13.66
CA ASP A 47 15.86 5.72 12.94
C ASP A 47 15.66 4.55 11.96
N PRO A 48 16.59 4.30 11.01
CA PRO A 48 16.41 3.26 10.01
C PRO A 48 16.20 1.85 10.57
N VAL A 49 16.83 1.51 11.70
CA VAL A 49 16.70 0.19 12.34
C VAL A 49 15.35 0.07 13.02
N THR A 50 14.97 1.09 13.79
CA THR A 50 13.69 1.17 14.48
C THR A 50 12.54 1.09 13.47
N ARG A 51 12.55 1.92 12.42
CA ARG A 51 11.50 1.93 11.39
C ARG A 51 11.39 0.60 10.64
N ALA A 52 12.51 -0.06 10.35
CA ALA A 52 12.49 -1.39 9.73
C ALA A 52 11.86 -2.45 10.64
N ALA A 53 12.15 -2.42 11.94
CA ALA A 53 11.57 -3.35 12.92
C ALA A 53 10.06 -3.12 13.09
N GLU A 54 9.63 -1.86 13.14
CA GLU A 54 8.21 -1.48 13.19
C GLU A 54 7.46 -1.91 11.93
N ALA A 55 8.02 -1.65 10.75
CA ALA A 55 7.45 -2.07 9.47
C ALA A 55 7.30 -3.59 9.35
N ALA A 56 8.28 -4.34 9.86
CA ALA A 56 8.21 -5.79 9.93
C ALA A 56 7.16 -6.28 10.95
N ALA A 57 6.97 -5.57 12.08
CA ALA A 57 5.92 -5.87 13.04
C ALA A 57 4.52 -5.60 12.48
N ALA A 58 4.32 -4.49 11.78
CA ALA A 58 3.07 -4.15 11.12
C ALA A 58 2.67 -5.24 10.10
N ALA A 59 3.61 -5.71 9.26
CA ALA A 59 3.34 -6.79 8.31
C ALA A 59 2.95 -8.11 9.00
N ARG A 60 3.52 -8.41 10.18
CA ARG A 60 3.11 -9.58 10.99
C ARG A 60 1.69 -9.44 11.52
N GLU A 61 1.31 -8.25 12.00
CA GLU A 61 -0.07 -7.99 12.49
C GLU A 61 -1.14 -8.17 11.41
N LEU A 62 -0.79 -7.82 10.16
CA LEU A 62 -1.68 -7.94 9.00
C LEU A 62 -1.69 -9.33 8.36
N SER A 63 -0.81 -10.23 8.81
CA SER A 63 -0.74 -11.59 8.29
C SER A 63 -1.91 -12.44 8.79
N ALA A 64 -2.34 -13.40 7.96
CA ALA A 64 -3.29 -14.43 8.37
C ALA A 64 -2.54 -15.73 8.74
N PRO A 65 -3.11 -16.59 9.62
CA PRO A 65 -2.52 -17.89 9.91
C PRO A 65 -2.27 -18.71 8.65
N GLY A 66 -1.02 -19.09 8.41
CA GLY A 66 -0.62 -19.85 7.21
C GLY A 66 -0.56 -19.04 5.90
N ASN A 67 -0.85 -17.73 5.93
CA ASN A 67 -0.72 -16.85 4.77
C ASN A 67 -0.10 -15.49 5.16
N PRO A 68 1.24 -15.42 5.25
CA PRO A 68 1.94 -14.21 5.67
C PRO A 68 1.88 -13.11 4.62
N VAL A 69 1.71 -11.87 5.08
CA VAL A 69 1.95 -10.67 4.28
C VAL A 69 3.46 -10.49 4.17
N THR A 70 3.95 -10.43 2.93
CA THR A 70 5.38 -10.17 2.68
C THR A 70 5.64 -8.68 2.55
N ARG A 71 6.84 -8.23 2.89
CA ARG A 71 7.25 -6.83 2.77
C ARG A 71 8.64 -6.73 2.14
N ARG A 72 8.82 -5.76 1.25
CA ARG A 72 10.07 -5.50 0.54
C ARG A 72 10.40 -4.02 0.60
N MET A 73 11.67 -3.69 0.73
CA MET A 73 12.19 -2.36 0.44
C MET A 73 12.55 -2.30 -1.04
N LEU A 74 12.22 -1.20 -1.72
CA LEU A 74 12.62 -1.00 -3.12
C LEU A 74 14.14 -0.98 -3.24
N GLY A 75 14.67 -1.73 -4.19
CA GLY A 75 16.09 -1.78 -4.49
C GLY A 75 16.52 -3.15 -5.01
N VAL A 76 17.78 -3.24 -5.40
CA VAL A 76 18.49 -4.49 -5.70
C VAL A 76 19.73 -4.55 -4.81
N PRO A 77 20.38 -5.71 -4.64
CA PRO A 77 21.68 -5.76 -3.98
C PRO A 77 22.61 -4.67 -4.56
N ASP A 78 23.26 -3.92 -3.68
CA ASP A 78 24.16 -2.79 -3.98
C ASP A 78 23.49 -1.46 -4.39
N GLN A 79 22.16 -1.36 -4.39
CA GLN A 79 21.44 -0.10 -4.57
C GLN A 79 20.63 0.27 -3.33
N GLN A 80 20.76 1.54 -2.90
CA GLN A 80 19.93 2.07 -1.82
C GLN A 80 18.49 2.28 -2.30
N PRO A 81 17.49 2.20 -1.40
CA PRO A 81 16.14 2.66 -1.70
C PRO A 81 16.12 4.13 -2.08
N LEU A 82 14.98 4.59 -2.63
CA LEU A 82 14.85 5.99 -2.99
C LEU A 82 14.97 6.87 -1.74
N PRO A 83 15.63 8.04 -1.85
CA PRO A 83 15.79 8.94 -0.72
C PRO A 83 14.43 9.54 -0.33
N ASN A 84 14.02 9.30 0.91
CA ASN A 84 12.85 9.93 1.52
C ASN A 84 12.92 11.46 1.41
N ARG A 85 11.78 12.11 1.17
CA ARG A 85 11.59 13.55 0.90
C ARG A 85 12.13 14.05 -0.45
N PHE A 86 12.78 13.17 -1.22
CA PHE A 86 13.42 13.50 -2.48
C PHE A 86 13.03 12.51 -3.59
N VAL A 87 11.87 11.86 -3.47
CA VAL A 87 11.46 10.87 -4.46
C VAL A 87 11.17 11.57 -5.79
N GLN A 88 11.84 11.11 -6.84
CA GLN A 88 11.69 11.64 -8.19
C GLN A 88 11.22 10.55 -9.15
N HIS A 89 10.34 10.94 -10.07
CA HIS A 89 9.91 10.07 -11.15
C HIS A 89 11.01 9.94 -12.21
N THR A 90 11.87 8.93 -12.06
CA THR A 90 12.94 8.60 -13.00
C THR A 90 12.69 7.26 -13.69
N VAL A 91 13.32 7.05 -14.85
CA VAL A 91 13.28 5.75 -15.56
C VAL A 91 13.86 4.63 -14.69
N GLU A 92 14.90 4.92 -13.92
CA GLU A 92 15.50 3.96 -12.99
C GLU A 92 14.52 3.52 -11.91
N ALA A 93 13.87 4.47 -11.21
CA ALA A 93 12.88 4.17 -10.20
C ALA A 93 11.71 3.34 -10.77
N ARG A 94 11.25 3.72 -11.97
CA ARG A 94 10.21 3.00 -12.71
C ARG A 94 10.62 1.56 -13.04
N HIS A 95 11.84 1.35 -13.52
CA HIS A 95 12.35 0.01 -13.85
C HIS A 95 12.54 -0.88 -12.61
N LEU A 96 12.97 -0.31 -11.48
CA LEU A 96 13.04 -1.02 -10.20
C LEU A 96 11.65 -1.52 -9.78
N VAL A 97 10.64 -0.66 -9.82
CA VAL A 97 9.25 -1.05 -9.51
C VAL A 97 8.72 -2.07 -10.51
N ALA A 98 8.99 -1.90 -11.80
CA ALA A 98 8.61 -2.87 -12.84
C ALA A 98 9.23 -4.25 -12.60
N GLY A 99 10.47 -4.29 -12.09
CA GLY A 99 11.13 -5.50 -11.64
C GLY A 99 10.40 -6.17 -10.49
N VAL A 100 10.04 -5.42 -9.44
CA VAL A 100 9.26 -5.97 -8.31
C VAL A 100 7.89 -6.49 -8.76
N ILE A 101 7.19 -5.77 -9.66
CA ILE A 101 5.93 -6.22 -10.25
C ILE A 101 6.10 -7.58 -10.92
N ARG A 102 7.18 -7.79 -11.69
CA ARG A 102 7.50 -9.08 -12.30
C ARG A 102 7.85 -10.13 -11.25
N ALA A 103 8.73 -9.83 -10.29
CA ALA A 103 9.15 -10.78 -9.26
C ALA A 103 7.96 -11.35 -8.46
N VAL A 104 7.04 -10.48 -8.04
CA VAL A 104 5.84 -10.84 -7.28
C VAL A 104 4.72 -11.41 -8.16
N GLN A 105 4.84 -11.27 -9.49
CA GLN A 105 3.79 -11.58 -10.45
C GLN A 105 2.45 -10.93 -10.05
N ALA A 106 2.47 -9.61 -9.78
CA ALA A 106 1.35 -8.85 -9.23
C ALA A 106 0.18 -8.68 -10.21
N ASP A 107 -0.97 -9.30 -9.92
CA ASP A 107 -2.21 -9.16 -10.70
C ASP A 107 -2.80 -7.75 -10.55
N ILE A 108 -2.78 -7.21 -9.33
CA ILE A 108 -3.37 -5.92 -8.97
C ILE A 108 -2.36 -5.11 -8.17
N LEU A 109 -2.26 -3.83 -8.50
CA LEU A 109 -1.39 -2.87 -7.84
C LEU A 109 -2.23 -1.91 -6.99
N PHE A 110 -1.78 -1.63 -5.78
CA PHE A 110 -2.32 -0.59 -4.93
C PHE A 110 -1.28 0.52 -4.72
N VAL A 111 -1.72 1.78 -4.84
CA VAL A 111 -0.87 2.99 -4.72
C VAL A 111 -1.62 4.09 -3.94
N PRO A 112 -0.94 5.12 -3.41
CA PRO A 112 -1.61 6.23 -2.73
C PRO A 112 -2.62 6.94 -3.62
N TYR A 113 -3.54 7.69 -3.01
CA TYR A 113 -4.48 8.54 -3.73
C TYR A 113 -3.72 9.56 -4.59
N PHE A 114 -4.18 9.75 -5.82
CA PHE A 114 -3.44 10.50 -6.84
C PHE A 114 -3.45 12.02 -6.65
N GLU A 115 -4.18 12.52 -5.63
CA GLU A 115 -4.13 13.91 -5.18
C GLU A 115 -3.63 13.95 -3.73
N ASP A 116 -2.52 14.64 -3.52
CA ASP A 116 -1.88 14.78 -2.22
C ASP A 116 -1.10 16.08 -2.13
N ALA A 117 -0.86 16.57 -0.91
CA ALA A 117 0.10 17.63 -0.62
C ALA A 117 1.53 17.08 -0.46
N HIS A 118 1.69 15.77 -0.20
CA HIS A 118 3.02 15.16 -0.04
C HIS A 118 3.66 14.83 -1.41
N PRO A 119 4.80 15.44 -1.77
CA PRO A 119 5.41 15.26 -3.10
C PRO A 119 5.85 13.81 -3.36
N ASP A 120 6.37 13.10 -2.36
CA ASP A 120 6.73 11.69 -2.54
C ASP A 120 5.51 10.81 -2.85
N HIS A 121 4.33 11.08 -2.30
CA HIS A 121 3.11 10.32 -2.62
C HIS A 121 2.75 10.49 -4.10
N LEU A 122 2.82 11.72 -4.61
CA LEU A 122 2.58 12.03 -6.03
C LEU A 122 3.63 11.36 -6.93
N ALA A 123 4.91 11.47 -6.57
CA ALA A 123 6.00 10.89 -7.34
C ALA A 123 5.91 9.35 -7.38
N VAL A 124 5.69 8.70 -6.24
CA VAL A 124 5.53 7.24 -6.14
C VAL A 124 4.32 6.76 -6.92
N THR A 125 3.17 7.43 -6.78
CA THR A 125 1.96 7.08 -7.54
C THR A 125 2.27 7.10 -9.03
N ARG A 126 2.94 8.16 -9.52
CA ARG A 126 3.34 8.27 -10.92
C ARG A 126 4.35 7.20 -11.35
N ILE A 127 5.33 6.88 -10.50
CA ILE A 127 6.33 5.82 -10.76
C ILE A 127 5.62 4.49 -10.99
N VAL A 128 4.66 4.13 -10.13
CA VAL A 128 3.97 2.84 -10.22
C VAL A 128 3.02 2.78 -11.42
N GLU A 129 2.33 3.89 -11.74
CA GLU A 129 1.51 4.01 -12.95
C GLU A 129 2.31 3.69 -14.21
N ASP A 130 3.48 4.32 -14.37
CA ASP A 130 4.33 4.12 -15.53
C ASP A 130 5.05 2.74 -15.45
N ALA A 131 5.40 2.27 -14.26
CA ALA A 131 6.02 0.96 -14.05
C ALA A 131 5.09 -0.20 -14.42
N ARG A 132 3.77 -0.05 -14.23
CA ARG A 132 2.78 -1.02 -14.74
C ARG A 132 2.93 -1.22 -16.24
N PHE A 133 3.19 -0.15 -17.00
CA PHE A 133 3.42 -0.26 -18.44
C PHE A 133 4.74 -0.97 -18.73
N ASP A 134 5.81 -0.57 -18.06
CA ASP A 134 7.14 -1.12 -18.25
C ASP A 134 7.24 -2.62 -17.90
N ALA A 135 6.47 -3.07 -16.91
CA ALA A 135 6.41 -4.49 -16.53
C ALA A 135 6.04 -5.41 -17.71
N LYS A 136 5.38 -4.89 -18.75
CA LYS A 136 4.97 -5.60 -19.97
C LYS A 136 6.06 -5.68 -21.04
N LEU A 137 7.06 -4.80 -20.98
CA LEU A 137 8.02 -4.61 -22.07
C LEU A 137 8.86 -5.87 -22.29
N THR A 138 8.76 -6.43 -23.48
CA THR A 138 9.61 -7.55 -23.91
C THR A 138 10.98 -7.02 -24.35
N LYS A 139 12.00 -7.89 -24.31
CA LYS A 139 13.41 -7.55 -24.67
C LYS A 139 14.08 -6.50 -23.78
N LEU A 140 13.51 -6.22 -22.61
CA LEU A 140 14.11 -5.39 -21.57
C LEU A 140 14.16 -6.18 -20.26
N ARG A 141 15.38 -6.34 -19.72
CA ARG A 141 15.60 -6.93 -18.39
C ARG A 141 15.26 -5.88 -17.34
N MET A 142 14.44 -6.24 -16.36
CA MET A 142 14.12 -5.33 -15.26
C MET A 142 15.00 -5.66 -14.05
N PRO A 143 15.59 -4.65 -13.38
CA PRO A 143 16.35 -4.88 -12.15
C PRO A 143 15.47 -5.57 -11.10
N GLY A 144 15.98 -6.64 -10.47
CA GLY A 144 15.24 -7.31 -9.40
C GLY A 144 14.01 -8.11 -9.85
N ASP A 145 13.88 -8.46 -11.13
CA ASP A 145 12.76 -9.27 -11.65
C ASP A 145 12.78 -10.75 -11.22
N GLU A 146 13.83 -11.19 -10.54
CA GLU A 146 14.02 -12.58 -10.07
C GLU A 146 13.85 -13.63 -11.19
N GLY A 147 14.16 -13.25 -12.43
CA GLY A 147 14.01 -14.12 -13.60
C GLY A 147 12.54 -14.40 -13.98
N LYS A 148 11.58 -13.67 -13.42
CA LYS A 148 10.17 -13.80 -13.76
C LYS A 148 9.84 -13.12 -15.11
N PRO A 149 8.88 -13.66 -15.86
CA PRO A 149 8.55 -13.10 -17.17
C PRO A 149 7.85 -11.73 -17.06
N PRO A 150 7.80 -10.95 -18.16
CA PRO A 150 6.95 -9.78 -18.26
C PRO A 150 5.51 -10.09 -17.87
N LEU A 151 4.84 -9.12 -17.26
CA LEU A 151 3.49 -9.25 -16.73
C LEU A 151 2.61 -8.11 -17.22
N TYR A 152 1.31 -8.39 -17.33
CA TYR A 152 0.27 -7.41 -17.64
C TYR A 152 -0.63 -7.24 -16.40
N PRO A 153 -0.27 -6.39 -15.42
CA PRO A 153 -1.12 -6.14 -14.26
C PRO A 153 -2.50 -5.66 -14.70
N ARG A 154 -3.53 -6.28 -14.14
CA ARG A 154 -4.93 -6.10 -14.55
C ARG A 154 -5.38 -4.68 -14.26
N ARG A 155 -5.08 -4.16 -13.06
CA ARG A 155 -5.55 -2.87 -12.57
C ARG A 155 -4.57 -2.20 -11.62
N ILE A 156 -4.70 -0.87 -11.53
CA ILE A 156 -4.19 -0.04 -10.44
C ILE A 156 -5.40 0.46 -9.65
N ILE A 157 -5.35 0.34 -8.34
CA ILE A 157 -6.35 0.83 -7.40
C ILE A 157 -5.66 1.80 -6.44
N TYR A 158 -6.29 2.95 -6.18
CA TYR A 158 -5.71 3.98 -5.32
C TYR A 158 -6.33 3.88 -3.93
N TYR A 159 -5.51 3.65 -2.90
CA TYR A 159 -5.96 3.63 -1.51
C TYR A 159 -5.93 5.03 -0.90
N TYR A 160 -6.81 5.29 0.07
CA TYR A 160 -6.95 6.62 0.65
C TYR A 160 -5.94 6.88 1.77
N ALA A 161 -4.73 7.27 1.38
CA ALA A 161 -3.74 7.89 2.26
C ALA A 161 -3.31 9.22 1.62
N THR A 162 -3.81 10.33 2.16
CA THR A 162 -3.55 11.68 1.63
C THR A 162 -3.44 12.70 2.77
N HIS A 163 -2.64 13.73 2.56
CA HIS A 163 -2.48 14.85 3.49
C HIS A 163 -3.49 15.97 3.25
N LEU A 164 -4.39 15.79 2.28
CA LEU A 164 -5.46 16.73 2.00
C LEU A 164 -6.66 16.54 2.95
N ARG A 165 -7.24 17.65 3.41
CA ARG A 165 -8.47 17.67 4.23
C ARG A 165 -9.72 17.73 3.34
N ILE A 166 -9.77 16.85 2.35
CA ILE A 166 -10.90 16.74 1.41
C ILE A 166 -11.97 15.81 1.96
N VAL A 167 -13.22 16.01 1.54
CA VAL A 167 -14.28 15.01 1.73
C VAL A 167 -14.21 14.05 0.54
N PRO A 168 -13.76 12.80 0.74
CA PRO A 168 -13.53 11.89 -0.37
C PRO A 168 -14.84 11.38 -0.98
N GLN A 169 -14.83 11.18 -2.30
CA GLN A 169 -15.88 10.47 -3.04
C GLN A 169 -15.26 9.20 -3.65
N PRO A 170 -15.19 8.09 -2.89
CA PRO A 170 -14.56 6.87 -3.37
C PRO A 170 -15.30 6.27 -4.57
N SER A 171 -14.55 5.63 -5.46
CA SER A 171 -15.14 4.84 -6.55
C SER A 171 -15.84 3.59 -6.02
N PHE A 172 -15.33 3.02 -4.93
CA PHE A 172 -15.98 1.95 -4.17
C PHE A 172 -15.43 1.91 -2.74
N ILE A 173 -16.17 1.26 -1.85
CA ILE A 173 -15.74 0.98 -0.47
C ILE A 173 -15.59 -0.53 -0.36
N PHE A 174 -14.47 -0.99 0.19
CA PHE A 174 -14.25 -2.39 0.48
C PHE A 174 -14.62 -2.65 1.94
N ASP A 175 -15.51 -3.62 2.17
CA ASP A 175 -15.87 -4.04 3.52
C ASP A 175 -14.64 -4.64 4.23
N THR A 176 -14.38 -4.19 5.45
CA THR A 176 -13.27 -4.65 6.30
C THR A 176 -13.74 -5.05 7.69
N THR A 177 -15.04 -5.32 7.84
CA THR A 177 -15.64 -5.80 9.08
C THR A 177 -14.89 -7.02 9.63
N GLY A 178 -14.48 -6.96 10.89
CA GLY A 178 -13.72 -7.99 11.59
C GLY A 178 -12.20 -7.82 11.50
N PHE A 179 -11.70 -6.86 10.72
CA PHE A 179 -10.26 -6.60 10.52
C PHE A 179 -9.80 -5.26 11.13
N GLU A 180 -10.68 -4.53 11.80
CA GLU A 180 -10.42 -3.20 12.38
C GLU A 180 -9.27 -3.25 13.40
N GLN A 181 -9.31 -4.25 14.29
CA GLN A 181 -8.29 -4.40 15.32
C GLN A 181 -6.93 -4.82 14.76
N GLN A 182 -6.90 -5.60 13.67
CA GLN A 182 -5.65 -5.93 12.99
C GLN A 182 -5.02 -4.68 12.35
N LYS A 183 -5.83 -3.87 11.64
CA LYS A 183 -5.40 -2.57 11.12
C LYS A 183 -4.84 -1.69 12.24
N ARG A 184 -5.58 -1.54 13.34
CA ARG A 184 -5.15 -0.68 14.45
C ARG A 184 -3.84 -1.15 15.07
N ARG A 185 -3.65 -2.46 15.32
CA ARG A 185 -2.39 -2.99 15.84
C ARG A 185 -1.23 -2.79 14.87
N ALA A 186 -1.46 -2.94 13.56
CA ALA A 186 -0.44 -2.69 12.56
C ALA A 186 0.01 -1.22 12.54
N ILE A 187 -0.92 -0.27 12.67
CA ILE A 187 -0.60 1.16 12.81
C ILE A 187 0.17 1.42 14.10
N LEU A 188 -0.28 0.88 15.24
CA LEU A 188 0.37 1.06 16.54
C LEU A 188 1.72 0.36 16.66
N ALA A 189 2.04 -0.58 15.75
CA ALA A 189 3.37 -1.17 15.66
C ALA A 189 4.45 -0.13 15.30
N TYR A 190 4.07 0.97 14.64
CA TYR A 190 4.92 2.13 14.42
C TYR A 190 4.94 3.04 15.67
N HIS A 191 5.52 2.52 16.74
CA HIS A 191 5.58 3.16 18.05
C HIS A 191 6.23 4.56 17.98
N SER A 192 7.30 4.72 17.20
CA SER A 192 7.96 5.99 16.93
C SER A 192 7.03 7.04 16.29
N GLN A 193 6.07 6.60 15.47
CA GLN A 193 5.21 7.50 14.69
C GLN A 193 3.86 7.78 15.34
N PHE A 194 3.24 6.83 16.03
CA PHE A 194 1.87 6.97 16.54
C PHE A 194 1.74 6.83 18.06
N VAL A 195 2.81 6.45 18.76
CA VAL A 195 2.80 6.33 20.23
C VAL A 195 3.69 7.39 20.88
N LEU A 196 4.93 7.57 20.42
CA LEU A 196 5.84 8.59 20.95
C LEU A 196 5.56 9.99 20.41
N ASN A 197 5.17 10.09 19.14
CA ASN A 197 4.89 11.38 18.53
C ASN A 197 3.52 11.91 18.95
N GLU A 198 3.50 12.81 19.94
CA GLU A 198 2.29 13.45 20.46
C GLU A 198 1.37 14.03 19.37
N LYS A 199 1.94 14.54 18.27
CA LYS A 199 1.17 15.14 17.18
C LYS A 199 0.29 14.11 16.45
N ASN A 200 0.67 12.85 16.50
CA ASN A 200 0.04 11.76 15.75
C ASN A 200 -0.79 10.83 16.64
N LYS A 201 -0.78 10.98 17.97
CA LYS A 201 -1.45 10.06 18.90
C LYS A 201 -2.95 9.90 18.67
N ALA A 202 -3.63 10.96 18.24
CA ALA A 202 -5.06 10.93 17.95
C ALA A 202 -5.40 10.38 16.55
N PHE A 203 -4.39 10.15 15.71
CA PHE A 203 -4.59 9.74 14.33
C PHE A 203 -5.17 8.33 14.20
N PRO A 204 -4.74 7.30 14.96
CA PRO A 204 -5.36 5.99 14.95
C PRO A 204 -6.87 6.03 15.26
N ASP A 205 -7.29 6.83 16.24
CA ASP A 205 -8.71 6.97 16.58
C ASP A 205 -9.52 7.63 15.45
N SER A 206 -8.90 8.60 14.76
CA SER A 206 -9.51 9.24 13.59
C SER A 206 -9.68 8.24 12.43
N LEU A 207 -8.74 7.32 12.25
CA LEU A 207 -8.82 6.26 11.25
C LEU A 207 -9.88 5.21 11.60
N ASP A 208 -10.04 4.86 12.87
CA ASP A 208 -11.14 3.99 13.32
C ASP A 208 -12.50 4.63 13.04
N ALA A 209 -12.64 5.91 13.35
CA ALA A 209 -13.85 6.68 13.06
C ALA A 209 -14.13 6.75 11.54
N ALA A 210 -13.09 6.97 10.72
CA ALA A 210 -13.20 6.96 9.27
C ALA A 210 -13.64 5.57 8.75
N GLY A 211 -13.03 4.50 9.26
CA GLY A 211 -13.41 3.13 8.90
C GLY A 211 -14.88 2.83 9.22
N ARG A 212 -15.37 3.27 10.39
CA ARG A 212 -16.79 3.17 10.75
C ARG A 212 -17.69 3.99 9.82
N TYR A 213 -17.28 5.22 9.50
CA TYR A 213 -18.00 6.10 8.60
C TYR A 213 -18.18 5.47 7.22
N PHE A 214 -17.11 5.00 6.58
CA PHE A 214 -17.18 4.37 5.25
C PHE A 214 -17.96 3.05 5.29
N GLY A 215 -17.74 2.20 6.31
CA GLY A 215 -18.53 0.98 6.48
C GLY A 215 -20.03 1.27 6.54
N SER A 216 -20.44 2.34 7.24
CA SER A 216 -21.86 2.74 7.30
C SER A 216 -22.46 3.14 5.95
N ARG A 217 -21.64 3.51 4.95
CA ARG A 217 -22.13 3.86 3.60
C ARG A 217 -22.51 2.62 2.77
N ILE A 218 -22.04 1.44 3.17
CA ILE A 218 -22.32 0.13 2.53
C ILE A 218 -22.95 -0.86 3.52
N ASN A 219 -23.60 -0.35 4.59
CA ASN A 219 -24.29 -1.16 5.61
C ASN A 219 -23.39 -2.18 6.35
N THR A 220 -22.10 -1.93 6.51
CA THR A 220 -21.17 -2.79 7.26
C THR A 220 -20.62 -2.10 8.52
N ASN A 221 -19.85 -2.84 9.33
CA ASN A 221 -19.24 -2.29 10.54
C ASN A 221 -17.98 -1.47 10.22
N ALA A 222 -17.20 -1.89 9.24
CA ALA A 222 -16.03 -1.15 8.79
C ALA A 222 -15.88 -1.24 7.27
N GLY A 223 -15.33 -0.18 6.69
CA GLY A 223 -14.99 -0.15 5.28
C GLY A 223 -13.83 0.79 4.99
N GLU A 224 -13.09 0.50 3.93
CA GLU A 224 -11.99 1.34 3.44
C GLU A 224 -12.30 1.87 2.04
N PRO A 225 -12.13 3.18 1.81
CA PRO A 225 -12.44 3.82 0.52
C PRO A 225 -11.31 3.60 -0.49
N PHE A 226 -11.67 3.32 -1.73
CA PHE A 226 -10.75 3.17 -2.84
C PHE A 226 -11.20 3.95 -4.07
N PHE A 227 -10.24 4.29 -4.92
CA PHE A 227 -10.47 5.02 -6.15
C PHE A 227 -9.90 4.24 -7.33
N VAL A 228 -10.51 4.43 -8.50
CA VAL A 228 -10.01 3.91 -9.78
C VAL A 228 -10.21 4.94 -10.88
N ARG A 229 -9.31 4.94 -11.86
CA ARG A 229 -9.43 5.75 -13.09
C ARG A 229 -10.02 4.95 -14.26
N GLU A 230 -10.10 3.63 -14.12
CA GLU A 230 -10.63 2.71 -15.11
C GLU A 230 -11.99 2.15 -14.62
N PRO A 231 -13.00 1.94 -15.49
CA PRO A 231 -14.26 1.33 -15.08
C PRO A 231 -14.11 -0.05 -14.43
N LEU A 232 -14.91 -0.29 -13.39
CA LEU A 232 -15.05 -1.62 -12.76
C LEU A 232 -16.07 -2.45 -13.53
N GLY A 233 -15.65 -3.64 -13.98
CA GLY A 233 -16.57 -4.62 -14.55
C GLY A 233 -17.19 -5.46 -13.44
N VAL A 234 -18.49 -5.69 -13.52
CA VAL A 234 -19.23 -6.58 -12.63
C VAL A 234 -19.92 -7.67 -13.46
N ASN A 235 -19.88 -8.92 -12.98
CA ASN A 235 -20.56 -10.05 -13.61
C ASN A 235 -21.65 -10.66 -12.70
N SER A 236 -21.80 -10.15 -11.48
CA SER A 236 -22.91 -10.42 -10.55
C SER A 236 -23.20 -9.17 -9.72
N PHE A 237 -24.46 -9.02 -9.30
CA PHE A 237 -24.90 -7.98 -8.36
C PHE A 237 -24.80 -8.42 -6.90
N ASP A 238 -24.50 -9.69 -6.60
CA ASP A 238 -24.48 -10.21 -5.22
C ASP A 238 -23.45 -9.51 -4.31
N SER A 239 -22.43 -8.89 -4.90
CA SER A 239 -21.36 -8.16 -4.19
C SER A 239 -21.61 -6.64 -4.08
N ILE A 240 -22.75 -6.14 -4.59
CA ILE A 240 -23.17 -4.74 -4.48
C ILE A 240 -24.28 -4.71 -3.42
N PHE A 241 -23.93 -4.41 -2.17
CA PHE A 241 -24.85 -4.34 -1.03
C PHE A 241 -24.59 -3.10 -0.16
#